data_AF-A0A4Q3AXA4-F1
#
_entry.id   AF-A0A4Q3AXA4-F1
#
_cell.length_a   1.000
_cell.length_b   1.000
_cell.length_c   1.000
_cell.angle_alpha   90.00
_cell.angle_beta   90.00
_cell.angle_gamma   90.00
#
_symmetry.space_group_name_H-M   'P 1'
#
loop_
_entity.id
_entity.type
_entity.pdbx_description
1 polymer ?
#
loop_
_entity_poly.entity_id
_entity_poly.type
_entity_poly.pdbx_seq_one_letter_code
_entity_poly.pdbx_strand_id
1 'polypeptide(L)'
;MKINLKDLPTKPPKDIDKEDIIAKFTLQQHQLAILQNRLSADEDHSLLIIFQGVDASGKDGVIRKVFSATNPESLKITSFKS
;
A
#
# COMPACT_ATOMS: atom_id res chain seq x y z
N MET A 1 -3.48 14.98 20.75
CA MET A 1 -2.15 14.35 20.58
C MET A 1 -1.34 15.21 19.62
N LYS A 2 -0.11 15.60 19.98
CA LYS A 2 0.76 16.43 19.13
C LYS A 2 1.83 15.53 18.52
N ILE A 3 1.90 15.46 17.19
CA ILE A 3 2.91 14.69 16.46
C ILE A 3 4.00 15.66 15.99
N ASN A 4 5.26 15.30 16.20
CA ASN A 4 6.40 16.04 15.66
C ASN A 4 7.11 15.16 14.63
N LEU A 5 7.09 15.59 13.36
CA LEU A 5 7.66 14.82 12.25
C LEU A 5 9.17 14.61 12.37
N LYS A 6 9.88 15.48 13.09
CA LYS A 6 11.33 15.37 13.30
C LYS A 6 11.73 14.15 14.12
N ASP A 7 10.80 13.65 14.94
CA ASP A 7 11.06 12.55 15.86
C ASP A 7 10.75 11.18 15.21
N LEU A 8 10.24 11.17 13.97
CA LEU A 8 9.88 9.95 13.25
C LEU A 8 11.05 9.46 12.37
N PRO A 9 11.40 8.16 12.42
CA PRO A 9 12.48 7.61 11.60
C PRO A 9 12.10 7.56 10.12
N THR A 10 13.04 7.91 9.24
CA THR A 10 12.88 7.87 7.77
C THR A 10 13.62 6.73 7.10
N LYS A 11 14.40 5.97 7.86
CA LYS A 11 15.15 4.79 7.40
C LYS A 11 14.46 3.52 7.87
N PRO A 12 14.60 2.40 7.13
CA PRO A 12 14.13 1.11 7.60
C PRO A 12 14.82 0.71 8.92
N PRO A 13 14.21 -0.20 9.71
CA PRO A 13 14.87 -0.79 10.89
C PRO A 13 16.20 -1.44 10.51
N LYS A 14 17.15 -1.51 11.46
CA LYS A 14 18.52 -2.00 11.19
C LYS A 14 18.60 -3.51 11.00
N ASP A 15 17.74 -4.25 11.67
CA ASP A 15 17.81 -5.72 11.76
C ASP A 15 16.75 -6.37 10.86
N ILE A 16 16.81 -6.05 9.57
CA ILE A 16 15.92 -6.63 8.56
C ILE A 16 16.71 -7.33 7.47
N ASP A 17 16.25 -8.52 7.13
CA ASP A 17 16.71 -9.25 5.95
C ASP A 17 15.80 -8.91 4.77
N LYS A 18 16.41 -8.54 3.65
CA LYS A 18 15.67 -8.01 2.49
C LYS A 18 14.96 -9.12 1.76
N GLU A 19 15.59 -10.28 1.62
CA GLU A 19 15.09 -11.46 0.97
C GLU A 19 13.85 -11.98 1.71
N ASP A 20 13.91 -12.05 3.04
CA ASP A 20 12.78 -12.41 3.91
C ASP A 20 11.61 -11.43 3.77
N ILE A 21 11.88 -10.13 3.71
CA ILE A 21 10.84 -9.12 3.51
C ILE A 21 10.17 -9.29 2.16
N ILE A 22 10.95 -9.52 1.09
CA ILE A 22 10.40 -9.72 -0.25
C ILE A 22 9.52 -10.96 -0.29
N ALA A 23 9.95 -12.06 0.34
CA ALA A 23 9.15 -13.28 0.42
C ALA A 23 7.82 -13.05 1.16
N LYS A 24 7.87 -12.40 2.33
CA LYS A 24 6.67 -12.04 3.11
C LYS A 24 5.74 -11.09 2.34
N PHE A 25 6.32 -10.10 1.66
CA PHE A 25 5.58 -9.12 0.88
C PHE A 25 4.80 -9.80 -0.25
N THR A 26 5.42 -10.72 -1.00
CA THR A 26 4.73 -11.49 -2.06
C THR A 26 3.55 -12.29 -1.50
N LEU A 27 3.74 -12.95 -0.35
CA LEU A 27 2.66 -13.66 0.36
C LEU A 27 1.50 -12.72 0.73
N GLN A 28 1.81 -11.53 1.25
CA GLN A 28 0.82 -10.53 1.60
C GLN A 28 0.09 -9.96 0.39
N GLN A 29 0.76 -9.80 -0.76
CA GLN A 29 0.11 -9.36 -2.00
C GLN A 29 -0.96 -10.36 -2.47
N HIS A 30 -0.67 -11.66 -2.38
CA HIS A 30 -1.67 -12.69 -2.70
C HIS A 30 -2.85 -12.70 -1.72
N GLN A 31 -2.57 -12.51 -0.43
CA GLN A 31 -3.65 -12.37 0.57
C GLN A 31 -4.50 -11.13 0.32
N LEU A 32 -3.87 -10.00 -0.02
CA LEU A 32 -4.56 -8.77 -0.40
C LEU A 32 -5.48 -9.00 -1.59
N ALA A 33 -5.03 -9.71 -2.62
CA ALA A 33 -5.86 -10.04 -3.78
C ALA A 33 -7.11 -10.86 -3.42
N ILE A 34 -6.96 -11.86 -2.55
CA ILE A 34 -8.11 -12.67 -2.07
C ILE A 34 -9.10 -11.80 -1.28
N LEU A 35 -8.59 -10.96 -0.38
CA LEU A 35 -9.44 -10.07 0.42
C LEU A 35 -10.13 -9.00 -0.43
N GLN A 36 -9.42 -8.45 -1.42
CA GLN A 36 -9.95 -7.46 -2.35
C GLN A 36 -11.10 -8.08 -3.18
N ASN A 37 -10.93 -9.30 -3.69
CA ASN A 37 -12.00 -10.01 -4.41
C ASN A 37 -13.23 -10.24 -3.54
N ARG A 38 -13.04 -10.61 -2.26
CA ARG A 38 -14.15 -10.78 -1.32
C ARG A 38 -14.88 -9.46 -1.07
N LEU A 39 -14.13 -8.38 -0.79
CA LEU A 39 -14.69 -7.05 -0.58
C LEU A 39 -15.52 -6.59 -1.79
N SER A 40 -15.04 -6.85 -3.01
CA SER A 40 -15.77 -6.51 -4.23
C SER A 40 -17.03 -7.35 -4.45
N ALA A 41 -17.04 -8.62 -4.04
CA ALA A 41 -18.20 -9.49 -4.19
C ALA A 41 -19.28 -9.25 -3.12
N ASP A 42 -18.89 -8.75 -1.95
CA ASP A 42 -19.80 -8.47 -0.83
C ASP A 42 -20.65 -7.22 -1.08
N GLU A 43 -20.15 -6.23 -1.82
CA GLU A 43 -20.79 -4.94 -2.16
C GLU A 43 -21.31 -4.09 -0.97
N ASP A 44 -21.18 -4.55 0.27
CA ASP A 44 -21.64 -3.88 1.49
C ASP A 44 -20.63 -2.86 2.04
N HIS A 45 -19.36 -3.01 1.69
CA HIS A 45 -18.26 -2.22 2.25
C HIS A 45 -17.31 -1.69 1.18
N SER A 46 -16.69 -0.54 1.46
CA SER A 46 -15.65 0.06 0.62
C SER A 46 -14.42 0.42 1.44
N LEU A 47 -13.25 0.42 0.78
CA LEU A 47 -11.97 0.78 1.36
C LEU A 47 -11.36 1.97 0.61
N LEU A 48 -11.16 3.09 1.30
CA LEU A 48 -10.43 4.25 0.79
C LEU A 48 -9.00 4.26 1.33
N ILE A 49 -8.02 4.28 0.43
CA ILE A 49 -6.60 4.35 0.76
C ILE A 49 -6.05 5.67 0.23
N ILE A 50 -5.45 6.47 1.12
CA ILE A 50 -4.88 7.78 0.78
C ILE A 50 -3.36 7.70 0.87
N PHE A 51 -2.68 8.01 -0.23
CA PHE A 51 -1.22 8.15 -0.27
C PHE A 51 -0.85 9.64 -0.28
N GLN A 52 -0.20 10.11 0.79
CA GLN A 52 0.25 11.49 0.92
C GLN A 52 1.76 11.54 1.19
N GLY A 53 2.44 12.49 0.56
CA GLY A 53 3.88 12.70 0.73
C GLY A 53 4.42 13.72 -0.27
N VAL A 54 5.64 14.19 -0.01
CA VAL A 54 6.35 15.11 -0.91
C VAL A 54 6.67 14.47 -2.27
N ASP A 55 7.18 15.26 -3.21
CA ASP A 55 7.67 14.73 -4.49
C ASP A 55 8.78 13.69 -4.25
N ALA A 56 8.80 12.67 -5.11
CA ALA A 56 9.68 11.51 -4.96
C ALA A 56 9.53 10.71 -3.65
N SER A 57 8.46 10.90 -2.87
CA SER A 57 8.21 10.10 -1.65
C SER A 57 7.81 8.64 -1.90
N GLY A 58 7.75 8.21 -3.17
CA GLY A 58 7.49 6.81 -3.55
C GLY A 58 6.02 6.41 -3.70
N LYS A 59 5.06 7.36 -3.64
CA LYS A 59 3.60 7.08 -3.73
C LYS A 59 3.24 6.18 -4.91
N ASP A 60 3.67 6.55 -6.11
CA ASP A 60 3.35 5.80 -7.33
C ASP A 60 3.97 4.40 -7.33
N GLY A 61 5.18 4.27 -6.78
CA GLY A 61 5.87 2.99 -6.65
C GLY A 61 5.13 2.06 -5.68
N VAL A 62 4.66 2.59 -4.56
CA VAL A 62 3.86 1.82 -3.58
C VAL A 62 2.56 1.35 -4.21
N ILE A 63 1.82 2.22 -4.91
CA ILE A 63 0.58 1.83 -5.59
C ILE A 63 0.85 0.69 -6.59
N ARG A 64 1.83 0.87 -7.47
CA ARG A 64 2.16 -0.14 -8.49
C ARG A 64 2.57 -1.48 -7.87
N LYS A 65 3.37 -1.44 -6.80
CA LYS A 65 3.94 -2.65 -6.21
C LYS A 65 2.96 -3.35 -5.30
N VAL A 66 2.24 -2.65 -4.43
CA VAL A 66 1.28 -3.27 -3.49
C VAL A 66 0.10 -3.90 -4.24
N PHE A 67 -0.47 -3.21 -5.23
CA PHE A 67 -1.67 -3.64 -5.93
C PHE A 67 -1.37 -4.42 -7.23
N SER A 68 -0.15 -4.89 -7.45
CA SER A 68 0.19 -5.62 -8.69
C SER A 68 -0.51 -6.98 -8.81
N ALA A 69 -0.97 -7.57 -7.70
CA ALA A 69 -1.60 -8.88 -7.65
C ALA A 69 -3.14 -8.83 -7.61
N THR A 70 -3.73 -7.63 -7.48
CA THR A 70 -5.19 -7.44 -7.41
C THR A 70 -5.81 -7.30 -8.80
N ASN A 71 -7.11 -7.60 -8.93
CA ASN A 71 -7.83 -7.33 -10.17
C ASN A 71 -7.91 -5.81 -10.39
N PRO A 72 -7.41 -5.25 -11.51
CA PRO A 72 -7.47 -3.81 -11.76
C PRO A 72 -8.90 -3.30 -12.00
N GLU A 73 -9.83 -4.13 -12.48
CA GLU A 73 -11.21 -3.72 -12.78
C GLU A 73 -12.00 -3.36 -11.52
N SER A 74 -11.64 -3.96 -10.39
CA SER A 74 -12.26 -3.71 -9.08
C SER A 74 -11.62 -2.55 -8.31
N LEU A 75 -10.59 -1.90 -8.86
CA LEU A 75 -9.89 -0.79 -8.24
C LEU A 75 -10.22 0.54 -8.91
N LYS A 76 -10.53 1.55 -8.10
CA LYS A 76 -10.64 2.94 -8.53
C LYS A 76 -9.43 3.74 -8.07
N ILE A 77 -8.56 4.10 -9.01
CA ILE A 77 -7.38 4.93 -8.74
C ILE A 77 -7.69 6.36 -9.16
N THR A 78 -7.49 7.32 -8.25
CA THR A 78 -7.67 8.75 -8.55
C THR A 78 -6.42 9.51 -8.14
N SER A 79 -5.84 10.24 -9.10
CA SER A 79 -4.73 11.16 -8.86
C SER A 79 -5.29 12.58 -8.80
N PHE A 80 -5.10 13.24 -7.66
CA PHE A 80 -5.46 14.64 -7.50
C PHE A 80 -4.27 15.48 -7.98
N LYS A 81 -4.36 15.96 -9.22
CA LYS A 81 -3.43 16.94 -9.78
C LYS A 81 -4.02 18.34 -9.57
N SER A 82 -3.15 19.28 -9.23
CA SER A 82 -3.45 20.71 -9.26
C SER A 82 -3.50 21.24 -10.68
#